data_AF-A0A2U8X828-F1
#
_entry.id   AF-A0A2U8X828-F1
#
_cell.length_a   1.000
_cell.length_b   1.000
_cell.length_c   1.000
_cell.angle_alpha   90.00
_cell.angle_beta   90.00
_cell.angle_gamma   90.00
#
_symmetry.space_group_name_H-M   'P 1'
#
loop_
_entity.id
_entity.type
_entity.pdbx_description
1 polymer ?
#
loop_
_entity_poly.entity_id
_entity_poly.type
_entity_poly.pdbx_seq_one_letter_code
_entity_poly.pdbx_strand_id
1 'polypeptide(L)'
;MAEITPDAFRARFPAFAGLPDAALAGALAEAAPRIGAAWPAADAALGRMLHAAHTLTLDGQGGPEAELARAGALDLKALRSGTLHLERRDPPAEVLPGTLGLTSYGRRFHEVMRRNSVGVAVV
;
A
#
# COMPACT_ATOMS: atom_id res chain seq x y z
N MET A 1 9.81 9.64 -16.52
CA MET A 1 8.77 8.96 -15.69
C MET A 1 7.57 9.87 -15.65
N ALA A 2 6.35 9.36 -15.84
CA ALA A 2 5.15 10.20 -15.71
C ALA A 2 5.06 10.72 -14.27
N GLU A 3 4.83 12.02 -14.12
CA GLU A 3 4.72 12.66 -12.82
C GLU A 3 3.43 12.22 -12.13
N ILE A 4 3.55 11.69 -10.91
CA ILE A 4 2.39 11.28 -10.11
C ILE A 4 1.96 12.47 -9.28
N THR A 5 0.82 13.06 -9.62
CA THR A 5 0.27 14.20 -8.89
C THR A 5 -0.53 13.74 -7.66
N PRO A 6 -0.65 14.58 -6.61
CA PRO A 6 -1.57 14.34 -5.50
C PRO A 6 -3.02 14.08 -5.93
N ASP A 7 -3.48 14.76 -6.99
CA ASP A 7 -4.82 14.54 -7.54
C ASP A 7 -4.98 13.17 -8.17
N ALA A 8 -4.00 12.72 -8.95
CA ALA A 8 -4.00 11.37 -9.52
C ALA A 8 -4.00 10.29 -8.43
N PHE A 9 -3.28 10.56 -7.33
CA PHE A 9 -3.26 9.67 -6.16
C PHE A 9 -4.64 9.61 -5.50
N ARG A 10 -5.28 10.74 -5.19
CA ARG A 10 -6.63 10.80 -4.59
C ARG A 10 -7.69 10.17 -5.49
N ALA A 11 -7.62 10.42 -6.80
CA ALA A 11 -8.53 9.80 -7.77
C ALA A 11 -8.44 8.27 -7.73
N ARG A 12 -7.24 7.72 -7.52
CA ARG A 12 -7.05 6.27 -7.42
C ARG A 12 -7.36 5.71 -6.04
N PHE A 13 -7.11 6.47 -4.97
CA PHE A 13 -7.34 6.06 -3.60
C PHE A 13 -8.19 7.09 -2.84
N PRO A 14 -9.52 7.02 -2.97
CA PRO A 14 -10.45 7.98 -2.34
C PRO A 14 -10.34 8.05 -0.81
N ALA A 15 -9.82 7.01 -0.17
CA ALA A 15 -9.56 6.96 1.26
C ALA A 15 -8.65 8.11 1.77
N PHE A 16 -7.83 8.69 0.88
CA PHE A 16 -6.91 9.79 1.21
C PHE A 16 -7.40 11.15 0.69
N ALA A 17 -8.66 11.27 0.28
CA ALA A 17 -9.20 12.51 -0.30
C ALA A 17 -9.07 13.73 0.62
N GLY A 18 -9.09 13.53 1.94
CA GLY A 18 -8.95 14.60 2.93
C GLY A 18 -7.52 15.02 3.26
N LEU A 19 -6.50 14.40 2.65
CA LEU A 19 -5.10 14.73 2.95
C LEU A 19 -4.59 15.92 2.10
N PRO A 20 -3.79 16.82 2.70
CA PRO A 20 -3.19 17.93 1.99
C PRO A 20 -2.13 17.46 0.98
N ASP A 21 -1.95 18.22 -0.10
CA ASP A 21 -1.02 17.89 -1.19
C ASP A 21 0.40 17.66 -0.72
N ALA A 22 0.87 18.45 0.25
CA ALA A 22 2.21 18.32 0.81
C ALA A 22 2.44 16.94 1.46
N ALA A 23 1.43 16.40 2.15
CA ALA A 23 1.51 15.08 2.77
C ALA A 23 1.59 13.97 1.70
N LEU A 24 0.75 14.07 0.66
CA LEU A 24 0.74 13.11 -0.45
C LEU A 24 2.03 13.17 -1.27
N ALA A 25 2.52 14.38 -1.56
CA ALA A 25 3.77 14.59 -2.27
C ALA A 25 4.96 14.05 -1.48
N GLY A 26 4.99 14.27 -0.15
CA GLY A 26 6.00 13.71 0.74
C GLY A 26 6.01 12.19 0.72
N ALA A 27 4.85 11.55 0.90
CA ALA A 27 4.74 10.09 0.87
C ALA A 27 5.12 9.49 -0.49
N LEU A 28 4.74 10.15 -1.59
CA LEU A 28 5.16 9.75 -2.93
C LEU A 28 6.68 9.91 -3.12
N ALA A 29 7.30 10.96 -2.59
CA ALA A 29 8.75 11.13 -2.66
C ALA A 29 9.47 10.02 -1.89
N GLU A 30 9.00 9.67 -0.69
CA GLU A 30 9.55 8.57 0.11
C GLU A 30 9.43 7.21 -0.57
N ALA A 31 8.33 6.99 -1.30
CA ALA A 31 8.10 5.75 -2.04
C ALA A 31 9.00 5.59 -3.27
N ALA A 32 9.53 6.69 -3.85
CA ALA A 32 10.30 6.68 -5.09
C ALA A 32 11.51 5.71 -5.09
N PRO A 33 12.41 5.72 -4.08
CA PRO A 33 13.56 4.80 -4.04
C PRO A 33 13.19 3.32 -3.90
N ARG A 34 11.93 2.98 -3.59
CA ARG A 34 11.48 1.59 -3.49
C ARG A 34 11.11 0.97 -4.84
N ILE A 35 11.12 1.76 -5.90
CA ILE A 35 10.72 1.34 -7.24
C ILE A 35 11.95 1.08 -8.09
N GLY A 36 12.05 -0.13 -8.65
CA GLY A 36 13.18 -0.52 -9.47
C GLY A 36 13.24 0.28 -10.77
N ALA A 37 14.44 0.70 -11.18
CA ALA A 37 14.64 1.47 -12.41
C ALA A 37 14.20 0.73 -13.69
N ALA A 38 14.19 -0.61 -13.65
CA ALA A 38 13.81 -1.47 -14.78
C ALA A 38 12.30 -1.79 -14.83
N TRP A 39 11.49 -1.32 -13.87
CA TRP A 39 10.06 -1.61 -13.87
C TRP A 39 9.37 -0.91 -15.05
N PRO A 40 8.41 -1.57 -15.72
CA PRO A 40 7.55 -0.90 -16.70
C PRO A 40 6.90 0.34 -16.08
N ALA A 41 6.77 1.42 -16.86
CA ALA A 41 6.33 2.71 -16.34
C ALA A 41 4.99 2.66 -15.60
N ALA A 42 4.06 1.81 -16.06
CA ALA A 42 2.76 1.61 -15.41
C ALA A 42 2.90 0.95 -14.02
N ASP A 43 3.74 -0.08 -13.90
CA ASP A 43 4.00 -0.79 -12.64
C ASP A 43 4.83 0.07 -11.68
N ALA A 44 5.77 0.86 -12.21
CA ALA A 44 6.52 1.84 -11.44
C ALA A 44 5.60 2.90 -10.80
N ALA A 45 4.67 3.44 -11.58
CA ALA A 45 3.69 4.40 -11.09
C ALA A 45 2.75 3.78 -10.06
N LEU A 46 2.19 2.61 -10.36
CA LEU A 46 1.29 1.90 -9.45
C LEU A 46 2.01 1.51 -8.15
N GLY A 47 3.23 0.97 -8.25
CA GLY A 47 4.04 0.58 -7.11
C GLY A 47 4.32 1.76 -6.18
N ARG A 48 4.70 2.90 -6.76
CA ARG A 48 4.96 4.14 -6.00
C ARG A 48 3.71 4.61 -5.24
N MET A 49 2.56 4.62 -5.92
CA MET A 49 1.28 4.96 -5.31
C MET A 49 0.91 3.97 -4.19
N LEU A 50 1.06 2.67 -4.40
CA LEU A 50 0.71 1.66 -3.40
C LEU A 50 1.61 1.71 -2.17
N HIS A 51 2.91 1.95 -2.37
CA HIS A 51 3.85 2.08 -1.25
C HIS A 51 3.58 3.36 -0.44
N ALA A 52 3.31 4.49 -1.10
CA ALA A 52 2.90 5.72 -0.41
C ALA A 52 1.59 5.54 0.38
N ALA A 53 0.58 4.88 -0.20
CA ALA A 53 -0.68 4.58 0.49
C ALA A 53 -0.47 3.65 1.71
N HIS A 54 0.42 2.67 1.60
CA HIS A 54 0.82 1.81 2.71
C HIS A 54 1.42 2.61 3.86
N THR A 55 2.41 3.46 3.59
CA THR A 55 3.06 4.29 4.61
C THR A 55 2.06 5.21 5.29
N LEU A 56 1.26 5.97 4.52
CA LEU A 56 0.23 6.85 5.06
C LEU A 56 -0.77 6.09 5.96
N THR A 57 -1.12 4.87 5.58
CA THR A 57 -2.03 4.03 6.36
C THR A 57 -1.39 3.58 7.67
N LEU A 58 -0.10 3.20 7.67
CA LEU A 58 0.64 2.90 8.91
C LEU A 58 0.74 4.11 9.83
N ASP A 59 0.87 5.32 9.26
CA ASP A 59 0.86 6.59 9.99
C ASP A 59 -0.56 6.99 10.47
N GLY A 60 -1.54 6.13 10.21
CA GLY A 60 -2.91 6.32 10.64
C GLY A 60 -3.71 7.30 9.79
N GLN A 61 -3.22 7.64 8.61
CA GLN A 61 -3.89 8.53 7.68
C GLN A 61 -4.63 7.73 6.61
N GLY A 62 -5.87 8.14 6.29
CA GLY A 62 -6.67 7.51 5.25
C GLY A 62 -7.98 6.95 5.79
N GLY A 63 -8.36 5.77 5.29
CA GLY A 63 -9.64 5.12 5.59
C GLY A 63 -9.64 4.26 6.86
N PRO A 64 -10.61 3.33 6.99
CA PRO A 64 -10.79 2.51 8.20
C PRO A 64 -9.56 1.69 8.60
N GLU A 65 -8.76 1.23 7.64
CA GLU A 65 -7.51 0.50 7.93
C GLU A 65 -6.49 1.38 8.65
N ALA A 66 -6.51 2.70 8.39
CA ALA A 66 -5.64 3.67 9.06
C ALA A 66 -6.11 3.96 10.49
N GLU A 67 -7.42 3.95 10.76
CA GLU A 67 -7.96 4.02 12.12
C GLU A 67 -7.52 2.82 12.96
N LEU A 68 -7.54 1.62 12.37
CA LEU A 68 -7.00 0.41 12.99
C LEU A 68 -5.49 0.54 13.24
N ALA A 69 -4.74 1.14 12.32
CA ALA A 69 -3.32 1.47 12.52
C ALA A 69 -3.09 2.37 13.74
N ARG A 70 -3.85 3.46 13.87
CA ARG A 70 -3.76 4.36 15.04
C ARG A 70 -4.08 3.66 16.35
N ALA A 71 -5.03 2.73 16.31
CA ALA A 71 -5.41 1.94 17.48
C ALA A 71 -4.40 0.82 17.80
N GLY A 72 -3.30 0.68 17.03
CA GLY A 72 -2.34 -0.43 17.19
C GLY A 72 -2.95 -1.79 16.85
N ALA A 73 -4.04 -1.81 16.09
CA ALA A 73 -4.88 -2.98 15.87
C ALA A 73 -4.63 -3.71 14.53
N LEU A 74 -3.62 -3.30 13.75
CA LEU A 74 -3.31 -3.93 12.45
C LEU A 74 -2.89 -5.40 12.59
N ASP A 75 -2.21 -5.75 13.68
CA ASP A 75 -1.81 -7.13 13.99
C ASP A 75 -2.91 -7.92 14.73
N LEU A 76 -4.02 -7.28 15.11
CA LEU A 76 -5.14 -7.96 15.74
C LEU A 76 -5.91 -8.75 14.68
N LYS A 77 -5.47 -10.00 14.51
CA LYS A 77 -5.88 -11.00 13.49
C LYS A 77 -7.39 -11.12 13.26
N ALA A 78 -8.21 -10.77 14.25
CA ALA A 78 -9.64 -10.51 14.12
C ALA A 78 -10.14 -9.98 15.47
N LEU A 79 -10.80 -8.81 15.48
CA LEU A 79 -12.01 -8.73 16.29
C LEU A 79 -12.97 -9.73 15.64
N ARG A 80 -13.11 -10.92 16.24
CA ARG A 80 -14.19 -11.85 15.96
C ARG A 80 -15.47 -11.15 16.40
N SER A 81 -15.96 -10.24 15.57
CA SER A 81 -17.24 -9.57 15.73
C SER A 81 -18.29 -10.65 15.48
N GLY A 82 -18.98 -11.08 16.53
CA GLY A 82 -19.90 -12.23 16.52
C GLY A 82 -21.12 -12.10 15.58
N THR A 83 -21.18 -11.04 14.78
CA THR A 83 -22.31 -10.71 13.89
C THR A 83 -21.90 -10.00 12.60
N LEU A 84 -20.60 -10.04 12.21
CA LEU A 84 -20.18 -9.46 10.92
C LEU A 84 -19.80 -10.58 9.93
N HIS A 85 -20.77 -11.03 9.13
CA HIS A 85 -20.56 -11.92 7.99
C HIS A 85 -19.98 -11.11 6.82
N LEU A 86 -18.71 -10.76 6.93
CA LEU A 86 -17.89 -10.43 5.76
C LEU A 86 -17.33 -11.76 5.26
N GLU A 87 -17.74 -12.21 4.07
CA GLU A 87 -17.08 -13.32 3.36
C GLU A 87 -15.64 -12.89 3.07
N ARG A 88 -14.77 -13.15 4.05
CA ARG A 88 -13.35 -12.84 4.02
C ARG A 88 -12.72 -13.83 3.05
N ARG A 89 -12.36 -13.34 1.87
CA ARG A 89 -11.45 -13.99 0.93
C ARG A 89 -10.28 -14.60 1.74
N ASP A 90 -9.98 -15.87 1.48
CA ASP A 90 -9.02 -16.66 2.26
C ASP A 90 -7.77 -15.86 2.62
N PRO A 91 -7.30 -15.93 3.88
CA PRO A 91 -6.03 -15.31 4.24
C PRO A 91 -4.94 -15.85 3.31
N PRO A 92 -4.12 -14.99 2.69
CA PRO A 92 -3.02 -15.46 1.87
C PRO A 92 -2.12 -16.38 2.71
N ALA A 93 -1.75 -17.53 2.14
CA ALA A 93 -0.95 -18.55 2.82
C ALA A 93 0.48 -18.09 3.16
N GLU A 94 0.90 -16.94 2.62
CA GLU A 94 2.27 -16.43 2.72
C GLU A 94 2.36 -15.33 3.78
N VAL A 95 3.14 -15.59 4.84
CA VAL A 95 3.56 -14.55 5.79
C VAL A 95 4.51 -13.62 5.06
N LEU A 96 4.03 -12.42 4.73
CA LEU A 96 4.86 -11.42 4.07
C LEU A 96 5.94 -10.91 5.04
N PRO A 97 7.20 -10.77 4.60
CA PRO A 97 8.25 -10.22 5.43
C PRO A 97 8.01 -8.73 5.74
N GLY A 98 8.25 -8.34 7.00
CA GLY A 98 8.13 -6.96 7.46
C GLY A 98 6.69 -6.45 7.57
N THR A 99 6.51 -5.13 7.45
CA THR A 99 5.22 -4.44 7.66
C THR A 99 4.30 -4.49 6.44
N LEU A 100 4.75 -5.01 5.29
CA LEU A 100 3.98 -4.99 4.04
C LEU A 100 2.66 -5.78 4.14
N GLY A 101 2.62 -6.81 4.99
CA GLY A 101 1.40 -7.58 5.24
C GLY A 101 0.34 -6.87 6.08
N LEU A 102 0.71 -5.79 6.78
CA LEU A 102 -0.17 -5.12 7.75
C LEU A 102 -1.28 -4.32 7.10
N THR A 103 -1.13 -3.94 5.82
CA THR A 103 -2.17 -3.17 5.12
C THR A 103 -2.56 -3.84 3.79
N SER A 104 -3.77 -3.57 3.33
CA SER A 104 -4.23 -3.95 2.00
C SER A 104 -3.34 -3.38 0.88
N TYR A 105 -2.86 -2.14 1.02
CA TYR A 105 -1.97 -1.49 0.06
C TYR A 105 -0.59 -2.17 0.00
N GLY A 106 0.00 -2.50 1.15
CA GLY A 106 1.28 -3.19 1.23
C GLY A 106 1.27 -4.59 0.59
N ARG A 107 0.17 -5.34 0.77
CA ARG A 107 -0.03 -6.63 0.09
C ARG A 107 -0.07 -6.49 -1.42
N ARG A 108 -0.79 -5.49 -1.94
CA ARG A 108 -0.85 -5.21 -3.39
C ARG A 108 0.48 -4.71 -3.92
N PHE A 109 1.22 -3.90 -3.16
CA PHE A 109 2.57 -3.48 -3.52
C PHE A 109 3.49 -4.70 -3.67
N HIS A 110 3.44 -5.66 -2.73
CA HIS A 110 4.21 -6.90 -2.81
C HIS A 110 3.87 -7.72 -4.07
N GLU A 111 2.61 -7.76 -4.51
CA GLU A 111 2.23 -8.39 -5.78
C GLU A 111 2.89 -7.72 -6.98
N VAL A 112 2.95 -6.39 -7.01
CA VAL A 112 3.64 -5.63 -8.07
C VAL A 112 5.14 -5.90 -8.02
N MET A 113 5.75 -5.90 -6.82
CA MET A 113 7.16 -6.27 -6.65
C MET A 113 7.44 -7.65 -7.23
N ARG A 114 6.67 -8.67 -6.85
CA ARG A 114 6.89 -10.04 -7.34
C ARG A 114 6.85 -10.14 -8.86
N ARG A 115 5.91 -9.46 -9.53
CA ARG A 115 5.84 -9.44 -11.00
C ARG A 115 7.08 -8.84 -11.65
N ASN A 116 7.67 -7.83 -11.00
CA ASN A 116 8.81 -7.09 -11.50
C ASN A 116 10.17 -7.68 -11.08
N SER A 117 10.20 -8.54 -10.05
CA SER A 117 11.41 -9.22 -9.57
C SER A 117 11.81 -10.43 -10.41
N VAL A 118 10.92 -11.01 -11.23
CA VAL A 118 11.21 -12.19 -12.07
C VAL A 118 12.28 -11.92 -13.14
N GLY A 119 12.66 -10.67 -13.37
CA GLY A 119 13.74 -10.28 -14.28
C GLY A 119 15.16 -10.30 -13.71
N VAL A 120 15.36 -10.50 -12.40
CA VAL A 120 16.70 -10.64 -11.82
C VAL A 120 17.14 -12.11 -11.96
N ALA A 121 17.53 -12.49 -13.17
CA ALA A 121 18.36 -13.67 -13.37
C ALA A 121 19.74 -13.33 -12.79
N VAL A 122 20.04 -13.89 -11.61
CA VAL A 122 21.41 -13.91 -11.09
C VAL A 122 22.22 -14.77 -12.05
N VAL A 123 23.09 -14.13 -12.83
CA VAL A 123 24.16 -14.78 -13.63
C VAL A 123 25.45 -14.66 -12.84
#